data_AF-A0A1Y2P3W2-F1
#
_entry.id   AF-A0A1Y2P3W2-F1
#
_cell.length_a   1.000
_cell.length_b   1.000
_cell.length_c   1.000
_cell.angle_alpha   90.00
_cell.angle_beta   90.00
_cell.angle_gamma   90.00
#
_symmetry.space_group_name_H-M   'P 1'
#
loop_
_entity.id
_entity.type
_entity.pdbx_description
1 polymer ?
#
loop_
_entity_poly.entity_id
_entity_poly.type
_entity_poly.pdbx_seq_one_letter_code
_entity_poly.pdbx_strand_id
1 'polypeptide(L)' 'MEHLPESLDRDILEQRIISALMTIREALDCTLHEAIDIFAQRYEELRRDRPDDFTLRREDYGQGFYS' A
#
# COMPACT_ATOMS: atom_id res chain seq x y z
N MET A 1 11.95 -6.56 -11.36
CA MET A 1 10.96 -6.35 -10.29
C MET A 1 11.68 -5.53 -9.25
N GLU A 2 11.28 -4.28 -9.08
CA GLU A 2 11.84 -3.42 -8.06
C GLU A 2 11.59 -4.06 -6.70
N HIS A 3 12.66 -4.28 -5.92
CA HIS A 3 12.55 -4.90 -4.61
C HIS A 3 11.92 -3.89 -3.65
N LEU A 4 10.60 -3.95 -3.52
CA LEU A 4 9.89 -3.21 -2.51
C LEU A 4 10.25 -3.75 -1.13
N PRO A 5 10.40 -2.89 -0.11
CA PRO A 5 10.74 -3.31 1.24
C PRO A 5 9.69 -4.27 1.81
N GLU A 6 10.12 -5.29 2.57
CA GLU A 6 9.21 -6.25 3.23
C GLU A 6 8.22 -5.58 4.20
N SER A 7 8.54 -4.38 4.69
CA SER A 7 7.66 -3.60 5.53
C SER A 7 6.41 -3.09 4.80
N LEU A 8 6.46 -2.95 3.47
CA LEU A 8 5.38 -2.36 2.70
C LEU A 8 4.09 -3.17 2.81
N ASP A 9 4.17 -4.48 2.61
CA ASP A 9 3.00 -5.36 2.68
C ASP A 9 2.36 -5.28 4.08
N ARG A 10 3.18 -5.29 5.13
CA ARG A 10 2.70 -5.12 6.51
C ARG A 10 2.03 -3.77 6.71
N ASP A 11 2.63 -2.69 6.23
CA ASP A 11 2.05 -1.35 6.37
C ASP A 11 0.73 -1.22 5.59
N ILE A 12 0.60 -1.91 4.45
CA ILE A 12 -0.66 -2.05 3.73
C ILE A 12 -1.67 -2.84 4.58
N LEU A 13 -1.33 -4.03 5.07
CA LEU A 13 -2.26 -4.86 5.85
C LEU A 13 -2.71 -4.20 7.16
N GLU A 14 -1.84 -3.42 7.79
CA GLU A 14 -2.13 -2.65 9.02
C GLU A 14 -2.73 -1.25 8.75
N GLN A 15 -3.11 -0.95 7.50
CA GLN A 15 -3.73 0.33 7.09
C GLN A 15 -2.86 1.57 7.40
N ARG A 16 -1.54 1.42 7.47
CA ARG A 16 -0.57 2.51 7.66
C ARG A 16 -0.22 3.18 6.33
N ILE A 17 -1.22 3.77 5.67
CA ILE A 17 -1.11 4.29 4.30
C ILE A 17 0.04 5.30 4.15
N ILE A 18 0.21 6.22 5.09
CA ILE A 18 1.29 7.22 5.03
C ILE A 18 2.67 6.55 5.12
N SER A 19 2.85 5.57 6.02
CA SER A 19 4.11 4.83 6.16
C SER A 19 4.44 4.02 4.91
N ALA A 20 3.43 3.37 4.32
CA ALA A 20 3.57 2.65 3.06
C ALA A 20 4.02 3.57 1.92
N LEU A 21 3.39 4.75 1.79
CA LEU A 21 3.76 5.74 0.76
C LEU A 21 5.17 6.30 0.98
N MET A 22 5.56 6.60 2.23
CA MET A 22 6.93 7.04 2.54
C MET A 22 7.95 5.96 2.17
N THR A 23 7.67 4.70 2.55
CA THR A 23 8.53 3.55 2.23
C THR A 23 8.74 3.40 0.72
N ILE A 24 7.68 3.55 -0.08
CA ILE A 24 7.77 3.49 -1.56
C ILE A 24 8.63 4.64 -2.10
N ARG A 25 8.40 5.86 -1.61
CA ARG A 25 9.15 7.04 -2.05
C ARG A 25 10.63 6.94 -1.72
N GLU A 26 10.98 6.49 -0.52
CA GLU A 26 12.37 6.32 -0.10
C GLU A 26 13.07 5.18 -0.84
N ALA A 27 12.37 4.08 -1.11
CA ALA A 27 12.93 2.92 -1.79
C ALA A 27 13.17 3.15 -3.29
N LEU A 28 12.31 3.95 -3.94
CA LEU A 28 12.29 4.12 -5.39
C LEU A 28 12.67 5.54 -5.85
N ASP A 29 12.96 6.45 -4.92
CA ASP A 29 13.24 7.87 -5.18
C ASP A 29 12.18 8.54 -6.10
N CYS A 30 10.90 8.17 -5.90
CA CYS A 30 9.81 8.55 -6.80
C CYS A 30 8.96 9.72 -6.28
N THR A 31 8.15 10.27 -7.19
CA THR A 31 7.17 11.30 -6.84
C THR A 31 6.05 10.71 -5.97
N LEU A 32 5.30 11.58 -5.28
CA LEU A 32 4.13 11.14 -4.51
C LEU A 32 3.07 10.46 -5.40
N HIS A 33 2.90 10.92 -6.65
CA HIS A 33 1.92 10.35 -7.56
C HIS A 33 2.29 8.91 -7.95
N GLU A 34 3.54 8.71 -8.36
CA GLU A 34 4.07 7.37 -8.65
C GLU A 34 3.99 6.45 -7.43
N ALA A 35 4.29 6.97 -6.23
CA ALA A 35 4.16 6.19 -5.01
C ALA A 35 2.72 5.74 -4.73
N ILE A 36 1.73 6.59 -5.04
CA ILE A 36 0.30 6.23 -4.93
C ILE A 36 -0.07 5.15 -5.94
N ASP A 37 0.40 5.24 -7.18
CA ASP A 37 0.14 4.23 -8.21
C ASP A 37 0.73 2.86 -7.82
N ILE A 38 1.97 2.87 -7.32
CA ILE A 38 2.67 1.66 -6.86
C ILE A 38 1.97 1.08 -5.63
N PHE A 39 1.57 1.93 -4.68
CA PHE A 39 0.79 1.52 -3.52
C PHE A 39 -0.52 0.84 -3.94
N ALA A 40 -1.27 1.45 -4.86
CA ALA A 40 -2.53 0.92 -5.35
C ALA A 40 -2.33 -0.44 -6.04
N GLN A 41 -1.29 -0.58 -6.86
CA GLN A 41 -0.96 -1.85 -7.49
C GLN A 41 -0.67 -2.94 -6.45
N ARG A 42 0.17 -2.65 -5.45
CA ARG A 42 0.54 -3.64 -4.41
C ARG A 42 -0.65 -4.01 -3.54
N TYR A 43 -1.48 -3.04 -3.18
CA TYR A 43 -2.73 -3.29 -2.47
C TYR A 43 -3.64 -4.26 -3.24
N GLU A 44 -3.83 -4.07 -4.54
CA GLU A 44 -4.66 -4.95 -5.37
C GLU A 44 -4.05 -6.35 -5.52
N GLU A 45 -2.74 -6.47 -5.67
CA GLU A 45 -2.02 -7.74 -5.70
C GLU A 45 -2.23 -8.53 -4.38
N LEU A 46 -2.04 -7.87 -3.23
CA LEU A 46 -2.27 -8.48 -1.92
C LEU A 46 -3.74 -8.87 -1.71
N ARG A 47 -4.67 -8.01 -2.11
CA ARG A 47 -6.11 -8.31 -2.03
C ARG A 47 -6.51 -9.52 -2.86
N ARG A 48 -5.87 -9.73 -4.01
CA ARG A 48 -6.12 -10.88 -4.88
C ARG A 48 -5.49 -12.15 -4.32
N ASP A 49 -4.25 -12.06 -3.86
CA ASP A 49 -3.45 -13.24 -3.51
C ASP A 49 -3.67 -13.70 -2.07
N ARG A 50 -4.00 -12.78 -1.16
CA ARG A 50 -4.19 -13.00 0.28
C ARG A 50 -5.36 -12.18 0.84
N PRO A 51 -6.59 -12.41 0.35
CA PRO A 51 -7.75 -11.64 0.80
C PRO A 51 -8.03 -11.76 2.30
N ASP A 52 -7.73 -12.93 2.89
CA ASP A 52 -7.99 -13.22 4.32
C ASP A 52 -7.08 -12.44 5.29
N ASP A 53 -5.97 -11.87 4.79
CA ASP A 53 -5.07 -11.04 5.62
C ASP A 53 -5.65 -9.63 5.87
N PHE A 54 -6.66 -9.23 5.09
CA PHE A 54 -7.31 -7.93 5.27
C PHE A 54 -8.45 -8.00 6.28
N THR A 55 -8.37 -7.18 7.32
CA THR A 55 -9.41 -7.06 8.35
C THR A 55 -10.57 -6.16 7.93
N LEU A 56 -10.35 -5.27 6.96
CA LEU A 56 -11.33 -4.30 6.48
C LEU A 56 -11.88 -4.66 5.11
N ARG A 57 -13.07 -4.14 4.78
CA ARG A 57 -13.60 -4.21 3.41
C ARG A 57 -12.89 -3.19 2.53
N ARG A 58 -12.99 -3.37 1.22
CA ARG A 58 -12.38 -2.47 0.23
C ARG A 58 -12.88 -1.02 0.39
N GLU A 59 -14.17 -0.85 0.66
CA GLU A 59 -14.82 0.44 0.85
C GLU A 59 -14.31 1.18 2.11
N ASP A 60 -13.98 0.45 3.18
CA ASP A 60 -13.54 1.04 4.45
C ASP A 60 -12.02 1.30 4.52
N TYR A 61 -11.24 0.59 3.69
CA TYR A 61 -9.78 0.58 3.77
C TYR A 61 -9.14 1.96 3.53
N GLY A 62 -9.75 2.82 2.73
CA GLY A 62 -9.25 4.17 2.43
C GLY A 62 -9.90 5.30 3.23
N GLN A 63 -10.84 4.97 4.12
CA GLN A 63 -11.68 5.96 4.77
C GLN A 63 -10.84 6.91 5.64
N GLY A 64 -11.03 8.22 5.45
CA GLY A 64 -10.27 9.27 6.15
C GLY A 64 -8.91 9.60 5.54
N PHE A 65 -8.50 8.90 4.47
CA PHE A 65 -7.30 9.24 3.70
C PHE A 65 -7.64 9.78 2.30
N TYR A 66 -8.53 9.09 1.58
CA TYR A 66 -9.04 9.55 0.29
C TYR A 66 -10.39 10.24 0.56
N SER A 67 -10.41 11.58 0.56
CA SER A 67 -11.61 12.41 0.69
C SER A 67 -11.86 13.22 -0.57
#